data_AF-A0A1A8WEP6-F1
#
_entry.id   AF-A0A1A8WEP6-F1
#
_cell.length_a   1.000
_cell.length_b   1.000
_cell.length_c   1.000
_cell.angle_alpha   90.00
_cell.angle_beta   90.00
_cell.angle_gamma   90.00
#
_symmetry.space_group_name_H-M   'P 1'
#
loop_
_entity.id
_entity.type
_entity.pdbx_description
1 polymer ?
#
loop_
_entity_poly.entity_id
_entity_poly.type
_entity_poly.pdbx_seq_one_letter_code
_entity_poly.pdbx_strand_id
1 'polypeptide(L)'
;MTGQTCAKSSKIDKGKYYDTFFLIRSTFNNVRDNEYSKYLHENDQVLRNIGMYLVENYQNAYNYCEVNGDCKERCDYLNIWLNEKQAIYTSNGKCTYNDKLWKHYIEELWKQLENESRKKKKCERVKTNREFHEKWLNSSCKNGTPVEIPRNCPEPAPPKEQPCQALIGPTSSSCKAVLTTTYVVFGILLFAMYLLRFSSVGMKINNLVRGRKLKGRNMDNETNESFRNNDHSNMESLDSRFHVIYNSLQNS
;
A
#
# COMPACT_ATOMS: atom_id res chain seq x y z
N MET A 1 -7.50 48.01 33.87
CA MET A 1 -6.52 48.10 32.77
C MET A 1 -6.31 46.70 32.23
N THR A 2 -6.71 46.49 30.99
CA THR A 2 -6.90 45.20 30.32
C THR A 2 -5.56 44.54 29.99
N GLY A 3 -5.36 43.34 30.52
CA GLY A 3 -4.22 42.50 30.19
C GLY A 3 -4.24 42.10 28.72
N GLN A 4 -3.24 42.54 27.98
CA GLN A 4 -3.04 42.19 26.58
C GLN A 4 -2.47 40.77 26.53
N THR A 5 -3.33 39.78 26.32
CA THR A 5 -2.90 38.40 26.06
C THR A 5 -2.22 38.35 24.69
N CYS A 6 -0.88 38.23 24.69
CA CYS A 6 -0.13 37.91 23.50
C CYS A 6 -0.59 36.55 22.98
N ALA A 7 -1.31 36.53 21.87
CA ALA A 7 -1.64 35.31 21.15
C ALA A 7 -0.33 34.64 20.70
N LYS A 8 0.02 33.54 21.35
CA LYS A 8 1.16 32.70 20.97
C LYS A 8 0.84 32.15 19.59
N SER A 9 1.54 32.61 18.56
CA SER A 9 1.46 32.04 17.21
C SER A 9 1.79 30.55 17.32
N SER A 10 0.76 29.71 17.29
CA SER A 10 0.93 28.27 17.24
C SER A 10 1.40 27.95 15.84
N LYS A 11 2.71 27.76 15.68
CA LYS A 11 3.30 27.24 14.44
C LYS A 11 2.50 26.01 14.03
N ILE A 12 1.85 26.07 12.87
CA ILE A 12 1.02 24.98 12.36
C ILE A 12 1.88 23.72 12.30
N ASP A 13 1.36 22.62 12.83
CA ASP A 13 2.04 21.33 12.81
C ASP A 13 2.32 20.91 11.35
N LYS A 14 3.55 20.47 11.10
CA LYS A 14 4.00 20.05 9.76
C LYS A 14 3.10 18.96 9.18
N GLY A 15 2.60 18.06 10.04
CA GLY A 15 1.68 17.00 9.65
C GLY A 15 0.45 17.51 8.90
N LYS A 16 -0.11 18.65 9.31
CA LYS A 16 -1.31 19.23 8.68
C LYS A 16 -1.10 19.62 7.22
N TYR A 17 0.11 20.05 6.83
CA TYR A 17 0.40 20.34 5.42
C TYR A 17 0.43 19.06 4.58
N TYR A 18 1.02 17.98 5.12
CA TYR A 18 0.98 16.67 4.46
C TYR A 18 -0.45 16.17 4.32
N ASP A 19 -1.23 16.20 5.39
CA ASP A 19 -2.65 15.79 5.37
C ASP A 19 -3.45 16.56 4.31
N THR A 20 -3.13 17.85 4.11
CA THR A 20 -3.80 18.69 3.12
C THR A 20 -3.41 18.32 1.67
N PHE A 21 -2.11 18.25 1.38
CA PHE A 21 -1.62 18.10 -0.01
C PHE A 21 -1.63 16.65 -0.51
N PHE A 22 -1.62 15.67 0.40
CA PHE A 22 -1.65 14.24 0.10
C PHE A 22 -3.03 13.61 0.33
N LEU A 23 -4.06 14.41 0.64
CA LEU A 23 -5.43 13.95 0.73
C LEU A 23 -5.85 13.24 -0.57
N ILE A 24 -6.28 11.99 -0.47
CA ILE A 24 -6.84 11.25 -1.61
C ILE A 24 -8.25 11.78 -1.87
N ARG A 25 -8.47 12.30 -3.08
CA ARG A 25 -9.71 12.93 -3.51
C ARG A 25 -10.44 12.07 -4.51
N SER A 26 -11.75 11.95 -4.32
CA SER A 26 -12.70 11.47 -5.34
C SER A 26 -13.36 12.61 -6.10
N THR A 27 -13.26 13.85 -5.60
CA THR A 27 -13.89 15.04 -6.18
C THR A 27 -12.93 16.22 -6.20
N PHE A 28 -13.05 17.06 -7.24
CA PHE A 28 -12.26 18.28 -7.43
C PHE A 28 -13.21 19.46 -7.59
N ASN A 29 -13.24 20.35 -6.60
CA ASN A 29 -14.19 21.47 -6.56
C ASN A 29 -13.66 22.69 -7.33
N ASN A 30 -12.34 22.79 -7.44
CA ASN A 30 -11.62 23.90 -8.06
C ASN A 30 -11.27 23.62 -9.52
N VAL A 31 -11.44 22.38 -9.99
CA VAL A 31 -11.24 21.99 -11.39
C VAL A 31 -12.57 22.09 -12.11
N ARG A 32 -12.84 23.24 -12.72
CA ARG A 32 -14.03 23.42 -13.55
C ARG A 32 -13.80 22.81 -14.93
N ASP A 33 -14.89 22.29 -15.51
CA ASP A 33 -14.86 21.81 -16.89
C ASP A 33 -14.35 22.94 -17.80
N ASN A 34 -13.54 22.57 -18.80
CA ASN A 34 -12.92 23.44 -19.81
C ASN A 34 -11.83 24.45 -19.38
N GLU A 35 -11.78 24.90 -18.13
CA GLU A 35 -10.87 25.99 -17.72
C GLU A 35 -9.39 25.60 -17.85
N TYR A 36 -9.07 24.37 -17.44
CA TYR A 36 -7.70 23.85 -17.46
C TYR A 36 -7.51 22.70 -18.46
N SER A 37 -8.49 22.42 -19.31
CA SER A 37 -8.49 21.24 -20.22
C SER A 37 -7.21 21.15 -21.07
N LYS A 38 -6.71 22.29 -21.56
CA LYS A 38 -5.46 22.39 -22.32
C LYS A 38 -4.24 21.84 -21.57
N TYR A 39 -4.25 21.92 -20.24
CA TYR A 39 -3.14 21.49 -19.38
C TYR A 39 -3.39 20.12 -18.72
N LEU A 40 -4.58 19.55 -18.89
CA LEU A 40 -4.92 18.24 -18.38
C LEU A 40 -4.75 17.20 -19.50
N HIS A 41 -3.67 16.44 -19.43
CA HIS A 41 -3.34 15.47 -20.46
C HIS A 41 -4.47 14.44 -20.65
N GLU A 42 -4.91 14.20 -21.88
CA GLU A 42 -6.07 13.34 -22.15
C GLU A 42 -5.77 11.85 -21.97
N ASN A 43 -4.63 11.39 -22.49
CA ASN A 43 -4.28 9.96 -22.53
C ASN A 43 -3.35 9.48 -21.39
N ASP A 44 -2.68 10.39 -20.69
CA ASP A 44 -1.82 10.06 -19.55
C ASP A 44 -2.58 10.34 -18.26
N GLN A 45 -3.20 9.29 -17.71
CA GLN A 45 -4.03 9.40 -16.51
C GLN A 45 -3.24 9.88 -15.28
N VAL A 46 -1.95 9.53 -15.19
CA VAL A 46 -1.10 9.95 -14.06
C VAL A 46 -0.85 11.45 -14.15
N LEU A 47 -0.43 11.94 -15.31
CA LEU A 47 -0.17 13.35 -15.53
C LEU A 47 -1.44 14.19 -15.40
N ARG A 48 -2.57 13.69 -15.92
CA ARG A 48 -3.89 14.31 -15.77
C ARG A 48 -4.25 14.47 -14.30
N ASN A 49 -4.10 13.41 -13.52
CA ASN A 49 -4.39 13.43 -12.09
C ASN A 49 -3.50 14.45 -11.38
N ILE A 50 -2.18 14.44 -11.63
CA ILE A 50 -1.26 15.42 -11.03
C ILE A 50 -1.70 16.84 -11.34
N GLY A 51 -2.12 17.13 -12.58
CA GLY A 51 -2.66 18.43 -12.97
C GLY A 51 -3.92 18.83 -12.18
N MET A 52 -4.90 17.93 -12.06
CA MET A 52 -6.12 18.20 -11.28
C MET A 52 -5.82 18.45 -9.80
N TYR A 53 -4.93 17.65 -9.20
CA TYR A 53 -4.49 17.87 -7.82
C TYR A 53 -3.72 19.18 -7.67
N LEU A 54 -2.93 19.59 -8.66
CA LEU A 54 -2.21 20.86 -8.62
C LEU A 54 -3.20 22.04 -8.55
N VAL A 55 -4.21 22.09 -9.43
CA VAL A 55 -5.24 23.14 -9.39
C VAL A 55 -5.90 23.20 -8.02
N GLU A 56 -6.37 22.05 -7.53
CA GLU A 56 -7.08 21.94 -6.26
C GLU A 56 -6.20 22.36 -5.07
N ASN A 57 -4.96 21.87 -5.01
CA ASN A 57 -4.04 22.18 -3.93
C ASN A 57 -3.58 23.63 -3.98
N TYR A 58 -3.35 24.19 -5.18
CA TYR A 58 -2.98 25.58 -5.35
C TYR A 58 -4.11 26.48 -4.87
N GLN A 59 -5.32 26.37 -5.43
CA GLN A 59 -6.45 27.22 -5.04
C GLN A 59 -6.80 27.10 -3.55
N ASN A 60 -6.79 25.88 -3.00
CA ASN A 60 -7.00 25.68 -1.56
C ASN A 60 -5.90 26.34 -0.72
N ALA A 61 -4.62 26.20 -1.10
CA ALA A 61 -3.53 26.84 -0.38
C ALA A 61 -3.76 28.36 -0.26
N TYR A 62 -4.18 29.02 -1.34
CA TYR A 62 -4.48 30.46 -1.32
C TYR A 62 -5.69 30.85 -0.49
N ASN A 63 -6.74 30.03 -0.47
CA ASN A 63 -7.95 30.33 0.29
C ASN A 63 -7.70 30.25 1.80
N TYR A 64 -6.94 29.24 2.24
CA TYR A 64 -6.64 29.06 3.66
C TYR A 64 -5.49 29.94 4.16
N CYS A 65 -4.56 30.32 3.30
CA CYS A 65 -3.35 30.99 3.79
C CYS A 65 -3.57 32.42 4.26
N GLU A 66 -4.51 33.15 3.64
CA GLU A 66 -4.83 34.52 4.08
C GLU A 66 -5.47 34.51 5.46
N VAL A 67 -6.30 33.50 5.75
CA VAL A 67 -6.95 33.32 7.06
C VAL A 67 -5.93 32.99 8.14
N ASN A 68 -4.98 32.10 7.84
CA ASN A 68 -4.04 31.58 8.83
C ASN A 68 -2.70 32.33 8.89
N GLY A 69 -2.44 33.23 7.94
CA GLY A 69 -1.18 33.98 7.84
C GLY A 69 0.03 33.12 7.43
N ASP A 70 -0.17 31.92 6.90
CA ASP A 70 0.87 30.90 6.64
C ASP A 70 1.11 30.64 5.13
N CYS A 71 0.92 31.67 4.28
CA CYS A 71 1.06 31.54 2.83
C CYS A 71 2.43 31.03 2.40
N LYS A 72 3.49 31.52 3.04
CA LYS A 72 4.85 31.11 2.68
C LYS A 72 5.04 29.61 2.90
N GLU A 73 4.69 29.13 4.09
CA GLU A 73 4.80 27.73 4.47
C GLU A 73 3.95 26.84 3.55
N ARG A 74 2.71 27.22 3.25
CA ARG A 74 1.86 26.47 2.31
C ARG A 74 2.46 26.38 0.91
N CYS A 75 2.99 27.49 0.39
CA CYS A 75 3.66 27.49 -0.92
C CYS A 75 4.92 26.61 -0.90
N ASP A 76 5.70 26.63 0.20
CA ASP A 76 6.89 25.80 0.38
C ASP A 76 6.51 24.30 0.32
N TYR A 77 5.47 23.88 1.06
CA TYR A 77 4.99 22.49 1.04
C TYR A 77 4.33 22.08 -0.28
N LEU A 78 3.61 22.98 -0.94
CA LEU A 78 3.07 22.72 -2.27
C LEU A 78 4.18 22.47 -3.29
N ASN A 79 5.27 23.25 -3.23
CA ASN A 79 6.46 23.01 -4.04
C ASN A 79 7.13 21.68 -3.74
N ILE A 80 7.25 21.29 -2.45
CA ILE A 80 7.78 19.98 -2.06
C ILE A 80 6.94 18.86 -2.67
N TRP A 81 5.62 18.93 -2.51
CA TRP A 81 4.69 17.95 -3.07
C TRP A 81 4.84 17.86 -4.60
N LEU A 82 4.87 19.00 -5.30
CA LEU A 82 4.97 19.01 -6.75
C LEU A 82 6.32 18.49 -7.24
N ASN A 83 7.42 18.83 -6.55
CA ASN A 83 8.76 18.31 -6.85
C ASN A 83 8.85 16.80 -6.65
N GLU A 84 8.18 16.24 -5.63
CA GLU A 84 8.08 14.79 -5.45
C GLU A 84 7.35 14.14 -6.62
N LYS A 85 6.21 14.70 -7.06
CA LYS A 85 5.47 14.16 -8.20
C LYS A 85 6.28 14.26 -9.50
N GLN A 86 7.03 15.35 -9.69
CA GLN A 86 7.97 15.48 -10.79
C GLN A 86 9.04 14.38 -10.75
N ALA A 87 9.65 14.17 -9.57
CA ALA A 87 10.71 13.19 -9.38
C ALA A 87 10.25 11.79 -9.78
N ILE A 88 9.06 11.39 -9.32
CA ILE A 88 8.45 10.08 -9.62
C ILE A 88 8.14 9.96 -11.11
N TYR A 89 7.49 10.97 -11.71
CA TYR A 89 7.02 10.89 -13.09
C TYR A 89 8.15 10.99 -14.12
N THR A 90 9.21 11.75 -13.83
CA THR A 90 10.29 12.07 -14.79
C THR A 90 11.64 11.45 -14.44
N SER A 91 11.75 10.70 -13.33
CA SER A 91 13.03 10.29 -12.74
C SER A 91 13.97 11.48 -12.52
N ASN A 92 13.49 12.52 -11.82
CA ASN A 92 14.18 13.83 -11.67
C ASN A 92 14.66 14.44 -13.01
N GLY A 93 13.80 14.42 -14.03
CA GLY A 93 14.07 14.97 -15.35
C GLY A 93 14.98 14.12 -16.24
N LYS A 94 15.31 12.89 -15.83
CA LYS A 94 16.16 11.98 -16.62
C LYS A 94 15.39 11.19 -17.70
N CYS A 95 14.07 11.02 -17.55
CA CYS A 95 13.23 10.44 -18.60
C CYS A 95 12.83 11.49 -19.62
N THR A 96 13.43 11.43 -20.81
CA THR A 96 13.33 12.48 -21.83
C THR A 96 11.90 12.77 -22.25
N TYR A 97 11.11 11.73 -22.56
CA TYR A 97 9.72 11.91 -23.00
C TYR A 97 8.84 12.46 -21.87
N ASN A 98 8.91 11.86 -20.68
CA ASN A 98 8.12 12.28 -19.52
C ASN A 98 8.49 13.70 -19.07
N ASP A 99 9.76 14.10 -19.13
CA ASP A 99 10.19 15.46 -18.81
C ASP A 99 9.62 16.49 -19.79
N LYS A 100 9.50 16.17 -21.08
CA LYS A 100 8.81 17.03 -22.06
C LYS A 100 7.33 17.18 -21.71
N LEU A 101 6.65 16.08 -21.40
CA LEU A 101 5.24 16.12 -20.99
C LEU A 101 5.06 16.94 -19.70
N TRP A 102 5.92 16.73 -18.71
CA TRP A 102 5.89 17.49 -17.46
C TRP A 102 6.01 18.99 -17.68
N LYS A 103 7.01 19.41 -18.48
CA LYS A 103 7.24 20.82 -18.84
C LYS A 103 6.03 21.42 -19.55
N HIS A 104 5.43 20.68 -20.47
CA HIS A 104 4.31 21.21 -21.26
C HIS A 104 3.01 21.31 -20.45
N TYR A 105 2.66 20.27 -19.69
CA TYR A 105 1.35 20.20 -19.04
C TYR A 105 1.39 20.78 -17.63
N ILE A 106 2.38 20.41 -16.80
CA ILE A 106 2.37 20.77 -15.37
C ILE A 106 3.04 22.11 -15.10
N GLU A 107 4.18 22.39 -15.74
CA GLU A 107 4.88 23.67 -15.52
C GLU A 107 4.12 24.84 -16.17
N GLU A 108 3.51 24.64 -17.34
CA GLU A 108 2.63 25.67 -17.92
C GLU A 108 1.33 25.86 -17.12
N LEU A 109 0.77 24.79 -16.54
CA LEU A 109 -0.37 24.91 -15.61
C LEU A 109 -0.01 25.75 -14.39
N TRP A 110 1.16 25.54 -13.79
CA TRP A 110 1.60 26.36 -12.66
C TRP A 110 1.67 27.85 -13.05
N LYS A 111 2.28 28.16 -14.19
CA LYS A 111 2.37 29.55 -14.70
C LYS A 111 0.98 30.16 -14.90
N GLN A 112 0.04 29.38 -15.45
CA GLN A 112 -1.34 29.83 -15.62
C GLN A 112 -1.97 30.18 -14.27
N LEU A 113 -1.85 29.30 -13.28
CA LEU A 113 -2.37 29.51 -11.92
C LEU A 113 -1.71 30.71 -11.22
N GLU A 114 -0.42 30.95 -11.48
CA GLU A 114 0.32 32.12 -10.99
C GLU A 114 -0.17 33.42 -11.63
N ASN A 115 -0.50 33.39 -12.92
CA ASN A 115 -1.03 34.54 -13.65
C ASN A 115 -2.46 34.90 -13.22
N GLU A 116 -3.31 33.90 -13.01
CA GLU A 116 -4.71 34.06 -12.58
C GLU A 116 -4.83 34.54 -11.12
N SER A 117 -3.83 34.25 -10.29
CA SER A 117 -3.80 34.70 -8.91
C SER A 117 -3.72 36.23 -8.82
N ARG A 118 -4.88 36.87 -8.60
CA ARG A 118 -5.01 38.31 -8.33
C ARG A 118 -4.44 38.71 -6.95
N LYS A 119 -3.97 37.75 -6.16
CA LYS A 119 -3.48 37.96 -4.79
C LYS A 119 -2.05 38.48 -4.82
N LYS A 120 -1.73 39.44 -3.94
CA LYS A 120 -0.40 40.06 -3.83
C LYS A 120 0.72 39.06 -3.46
N LYS A 121 0.38 37.91 -2.87
CA LYS A 121 1.34 36.89 -2.44
C LYS A 121 1.18 35.64 -3.30
N LYS A 122 1.90 35.58 -4.42
CA LYS A 122 1.91 34.42 -5.31
C LYS A 122 2.83 33.32 -4.75
N CYS A 123 2.47 32.06 -4.94
CA CYS A 123 3.33 30.91 -4.74
C CYS A 123 4.27 30.81 -5.94
N GLU A 124 5.52 31.19 -5.73
CA GLU A 124 6.57 31.04 -6.73
C GLU A 124 6.93 29.56 -6.89
N ARG A 125 7.18 29.14 -8.14
CA ARG A 125 7.65 27.78 -8.44
C ARG A 125 9.11 27.63 -8.04
N VAL A 126 9.40 26.76 -7.08
CA VAL A 126 10.76 26.44 -6.62
C VAL A 126 11.08 24.98 -6.92
N LYS A 127 12.01 24.76 -7.85
CA LYS A 127 12.48 23.42 -8.22
C LYS A 127 13.58 22.95 -7.28
N THR A 128 13.50 21.70 -6.85
CA THR A 128 14.62 21.04 -6.18
C THR A 128 15.41 20.25 -7.22
N ASN A 129 16.69 20.55 -7.38
CA ASN A 129 17.58 19.76 -8.21
C ASN A 129 18.18 18.64 -7.36
N ARG A 130 17.78 17.40 -7.63
CA ARG A 130 18.38 16.20 -7.02
C ARG A 130 18.88 15.30 -8.11
N GLU A 131 20.07 14.75 -7.92
CA GLU A 131 20.62 13.78 -8.86
C GLU A 131 19.83 12.47 -8.80
N PHE A 132 19.62 11.88 -9.98
CA PHE A 132 19.06 10.55 -10.12
C PHE A 132 20.05 9.71 -10.94
N HIS A 133 20.54 8.64 -10.33
CA HIS A 133 21.58 7.81 -10.93
C HIS A 133 21.05 7.01 -12.11
N GLU A 134 21.82 7.00 -13.20
CA GLU A 134 21.41 6.34 -14.44
C GLU A 134 21.18 4.83 -14.31
N LYS A 135 21.86 4.17 -13.36
CA LYS A 135 21.70 2.73 -13.11
C LYS A 135 20.28 2.31 -12.74
N TRP A 136 19.45 3.26 -12.28
CA TRP A 136 18.05 3.02 -11.91
C TRP A 136 17.07 3.39 -13.03
N LEU A 137 17.56 3.88 -14.17
CA LEU A 137 16.71 4.21 -15.31
C LEU A 137 16.34 2.94 -16.06
N ASN A 138 15.05 2.78 -16.34
CA ASN A 138 14.59 1.76 -17.27
C ASN A 138 15.07 2.10 -18.69
N SER A 139 15.35 1.10 -19.54
CA SER A 139 15.69 1.32 -20.95
C SER A 139 14.64 2.14 -21.69
N SER A 140 13.37 1.98 -21.32
CA SER A 140 12.24 2.71 -21.90
C SER A 140 12.23 4.22 -21.60
N CYS A 141 12.88 4.65 -20.52
CA CYS A 141 12.91 6.04 -20.04
C CYS A 141 13.77 6.95 -20.94
N LYS A 142 14.80 6.38 -21.60
CA LYS A 142 15.69 7.14 -22.50
C LYS A 142 15.06 7.43 -23.86
N ASN A 143 13.95 6.77 -24.20
CA ASN A 143 13.28 6.95 -25.49
C ASN A 143 12.65 8.34 -25.59
N GLY A 144 12.72 8.93 -26.79
CA GLY A 144 12.08 10.21 -27.09
C GLY A 144 10.57 10.09 -27.37
N THR A 145 10.05 8.87 -27.41
CA THR A 145 8.68 8.49 -27.75
C THR A 145 8.03 7.77 -26.56
N PRO A 146 6.69 7.79 -26.45
CA PRO A 146 5.99 7.04 -25.42
C PRO A 146 6.28 5.55 -25.52
N VAL A 147 6.28 4.88 -24.37
CA VAL A 147 6.42 3.43 -24.31
C VAL A 147 5.15 2.80 -24.89
N GLU A 148 5.29 2.13 -26.03
CA GLU A 148 4.21 1.33 -26.58
C GLU A 148 4.00 0.10 -25.69
N ILE A 149 2.94 0.13 -24.88
CA ILE A 149 2.50 -1.06 -24.17
C ILE A 149 1.78 -1.92 -25.21
N PRO A 150 2.27 -3.14 -25.52
CA PRO A 150 1.58 -4.01 -26.46
C PRO A 150 0.16 -4.26 -25.97
N ARG A 151 -0.83 -3.92 -26.81
CA ARG A 151 -2.25 -4.00 -26.47
C ARG A 151 -2.72 -5.44 -26.23
N ASN A 152 -2.00 -6.40 -26.80
CA ASN A 152 -2.25 -7.81 -26.62
C ASN A 152 -1.09 -8.39 -25.82
N CYS A 153 -1.42 -9.14 -24.77
CA CYS A 153 -0.45 -10.06 -24.18
C CYS A 153 0.04 -11.00 -25.30
N PRO A 154 1.32 -11.39 -25.32
CA PRO A 154 1.77 -12.46 -26.19
C PRO A 154 0.82 -13.63 -26.02
N GLU A 155 0.20 -14.06 -27.12
CA GLU A 155 -0.68 -15.21 -27.08
C GLU A 155 0.14 -16.37 -26.51
N PRO A 156 -0.28 -17.00 -25.40
CA PRO A 156 0.45 -18.14 -24.88
C PRO A 156 0.58 -19.13 -26.02
N ALA A 157 1.79 -19.68 -26.20
CA ALA A 157 2.00 -20.70 -27.21
C ALA A 157 0.86 -21.72 -27.11
N PRO A 158 0.21 -22.09 -28.22
CA PRO A 158 -0.91 -23.02 -28.18
C PRO A 158 -0.47 -24.22 -27.35
N PRO A 159 -1.32 -24.69 -26.41
CA PRO A 159 -0.98 -25.86 -25.62
C PRO A 159 -0.50 -26.91 -26.60
N LYS A 160 0.74 -27.39 -26.44
CA LYS A 160 1.18 -28.53 -27.24
C LYS A 160 0.18 -29.61 -26.94
N GLU A 161 -0.65 -29.96 -27.93
CA GLU A 161 -1.57 -31.08 -27.82
C GLU A 161 -0.71 -32.30 -27.54
N GLN A 162 -0.61 -32.63 -26.25
CA GLN A 162 -0.02 -33.87 -25.83
C GLN A 162 -1.09 -34.89 -26.18
N PRO A 163 -0.87 -35.76 -27.18
CA PRO A 163 -1.88 -36.72 -27.59
C PRO A 163 -2.31 -37.46 -26.32
N CYS A 164 -3.62 -37.42 -26.04
CA CYS A 164 -4.19 -38.19 -24.96
C CYS A 164 -3.71 -39.62 -25.15
N GLN A 165 -2.80 -40.10 -24.29
CA GLN A 165 -2.62 -41.53 -24.16
C GLN A 165 -4.00 -42.03 -23.76
N ALA A 166 -4.60 -42.83 -24.65
CA ALA A 166 -5.86 -43.49 -24.37
C ALA A 166 -5.73 -44.09 -22.97
N LEU A 167 -6.55 -43.59 -22.04
CA LEU A 167 -6.63 -44.14 -20.70
C LEU A 167 -6.97 -45.62 -20.90
N ILE A 168 -5.99 -46.50 -20.76
CA ILE A 168 -6.26 -47.88 -20.42
C ILE A 168 -7.00 -47.75 -19.10
N GLY A 169 -8.31 -47.97 -19.14
CA GLY A 169 -9.19 -47.68 -18.01
C GLY A 169 -8.62 -48.32 -16.75
N PRO A 170 -8.54 -47.60 -15.62
CA PRO A 170 -8.16 -48.25 -14.39
C PRO A 170 -9.28 -49.19 -13.98
N THR A 171 -9.07 -50.49 -14.21
CA THR A 171 -9.67 -51.54 -13.39
C THR A 171 -9.20 -51.32 -11.96
N SER A 172 -9.90 -50.51 -11.17
CA SER A 172 -9.83 -50.62 -9.72
C SER A 172 -11.14 -50.20 -9.06
N SER A 173 -11.77 -51.21 -8.47
CA SER A 173 -12.98 -51.18 -7.64
C SER A 173 -12.71 -50.54 -6.26
N SER A 174 -12.01 -49.40 -6.18
CA SER A 174 -11.58 -48.83 -4.89
C SER A 174 -12.46 -47.68 -4.39
N CYS A 175 -13.19 -46.98 -5.27
CA CYS A 175 -13.89 -45.75 -4.90
C CYS A 175 -15.18 -45.99 -4.08
N LYS A 176 -15.86 -47.14 -4.27
CA LYS A 176 -17.04 -47.51 -3.45
C LYS A 176 -16.66 -47.98 -2.05
N ALA A 177 -15.49 -48.58 -1.86
CA ALA A 177 -15.05 -49.12 -0.57
C ALA A 177 -14.57 -48.02 0.40
N VAL A 178 -13.96 -46.95 -0.11
CA VAL A 178 -13.46 -45.83 0.71
C VAL A 178 -14.60 -44.95 1.24
N LEU A 179 -15.65 -44.73 0.44
CA LEU A 179 -16.80 -43.94 0.88
C LEU A 179 -17.58 -44.65 1.99
N THR A 180 -17.85 -45.95 1.87
CA THR A 180 -18.60 -46.69 2.89
C THR A 180 -17.83 -46.87 4.19
N THR A 181 -16.52 -47.14 4.13
CA THR A 181 -15.69 -47.28 5.33
C THR A 181 -15.56 -45.99 6.12
N THR A 182 -15.48 -44.83 5.44
CA THR A 182 -15.36 -43.53 6.11
C THR A 182 -16.61 -43.19 6.93
N TYR A 183 -17.82 -43.38 6.39
CA TYR A 183 -19.07 -43.09 7.12
C TYR A 183 -19.30 -44.04 8.30
N VAL A 184 -18.94 -45.33 8.15
CA VAL A 184 -19.06 -46.31 9.25
C VAL A 184 -18.12 -45.95 10.39
N VAL A 185 -16.85 -45.63 10.10
CA VAL A 185 -15.88 -45.21 11.13
C VAL A 185 -16.32 -43.92 11.81
N PHE A 186 -16.81 -42.94 11.06
CA PHE A 186 -17.29 -41.68 11.62
C PHE A 186 -18.54 -41.89 12.51
N GLY A 187 -19.46 -42.76 12.09
CA GLY A 187 -20.63 -43.14 12.88
C GLY A 187 -20.26 -43.83 14.20
N ILE A 188 -19.28 -44.75 14.19
CA ILE A 188 -18.77 -45.42 15.39
C ILE A 188 -18.11 -44.41 16.34
N LEU A 189 -17.33 -43.45 15.83
CA LEU A 189 -16.70 -42.41 16.64
C LEU A 189 -17.73 -41.50 17.32
N LEU A 190 -18.76 -41.06 16.59
CA LEU A 190 -19.84 -40.25 17.15
C LEU A 190 -20.63 -41.03 18.20
N PHE A 191 -20.93 -42.31 17.94
CA PHE A 191 -21.62 -43.17 18.90
C PHE A 191 -20.78 -43.43 20.15
N ALA A 192 -19.47 -43.65 20.01
CA ALA A 192 -18.55 -43.80 21.14
C ALA A 192 -18.47 -42.52 21.98
N MET A 193 -18.38 -41.34 21.36
CA MET A 193 -18.42 -40.05 22.08
C MET A 193 -19.76 -39.84 22.81
N TYR A 194 -20.87 -40.23 22.19
CA TYR A 194 -22.19 -40.18 22.83
C TYR A 194 -22.23 -41.11 24.05
N LEU A 195 -21.78 -42.36 23.93
CA LEU A 195 -21.67 -43.28 25.06
C LEU A 195 -20.74 -42.76 26.16
N LEU A 196 -19.60 -42.15 25.82
CA LEU A 196 -18.70 -41.53 26.81
C LEU A 196 -19.35 -40.35 27.54
N ARG A 197 -20.26 -39.62 26.88
CA ARG A 197 -20.99 -38.49 27.48
C ARG A 197 -22.10 -38.94 28.43
N PHE A 198 -22.74 -40.09 28.18
CA PHE A 198 -23.87 -40.60 28.96
C PHE A 198 -23.53 -41.75 29.90
N SER A 199 -22.32 -42.32 29.82
CA SER A 199 -21.86 -43.33 30.77
C SER A 199 -21.16 -42.64 31.95
N SER A 200 -21.55 -42.95 33.18
CA SER A 200 -20.95 -42.47 34.44
C SER A 200 -19.49 -42.92 34.67
N VAL A 201 -18.82 -43.39 33.61
CA VAL A 201 -17.48 -43.97 33.60
C VAL A 201 -16.37 -42.90 33.54
N GLY A 202 -16.68 -41.66 33.14
CA GLY A 202 -15.71 -40.55 33.13
C GLY A 202 -15.10 -40.23 34.51
N MET A 203 -15.82 -40.53 35.60
CA MET A 203 -15.35 -40.25 36.97
C MET A 203 -14.33 -41.28 37.49
N LYS A 204 -14.22 -42.48 36.88
CA LYS A 204 -13.28 -43.53 37.31
C LYS A 204 -11.88 -43.42 36.69
N ILE A 205 -11.72 -42.71 35.58
CA ILE A 205 -10.44 -42.66 34.82
C ILE A 205 -9.45 -41.68 35.47
N ASN A 206 -9.93 -40.61 36.11
CA ASN A 206 -9.07 -39.64 36.82
C ASN A 206 -8.32 -40.24 38.02
N ASN A 207 -8.88 -41.28 38.65
CA ASN A 207 -8.22 -41.95 39.78
C ASN A 207 -7.07 -42.87 39.34
N LEU A 208 -7.03 -43.29 38.07
CA LEU A 208 -5.98 -44.16 37.54
C LEU A 208 -4.77 -43.39 37.00
N VAL A 209 -4.97 -42.15 36.53
CA VAL A 209 -3.91 -41.27 36.03
C VAL A 209 -3.12 -40.59 37.16
N ARG A 210 -3.67 -40.49 38.37
CA ARG A 210 -2.99 -39.89 39.53
C ARG A 210 -1.98 -40.83 40.22
N GLY A 211 -1.97 -42.12 39.88
CA GLY A 211 -1.08 -43.13 40.49
C GLY A 211 0.30 -43.30 39.84
N ARG A 212 0.67 -42.50 38.83
CA ARG A 212 1.95 -42.64 38.10
C ARG A 212 2.82 -41.37 38.04
N LYS A 213 2.86 -40.57 39.11
CA LYS A 213 3.90 -39.55 39.30
C LYS A 213 4.64 -39.78 40.61
N LEU A 214 5.67 -40.66 40.61
CA LEU A 214 6.76 -40.72 41.60
C LEU A 214 7.80 -41.81 41.26
N LYS A 215 8.78 -41.47 40.40
CA LYS A 215 10.15 -42.03 40.23
C LYS A 215 10.62 -41.69 38.80
N GLY A 216 11.75 -41.09 38.50
CA GLY A 216 12.86 -40.58 39.30
C GLY A 216 13.65 -39.57 38.46
N ARG A 217 14.36 -38.67 39.14
CA ARG A 217 15.32 -37.71 38.59
C ARG A 217 16.56 -38.46 38.06
N ASN A 218 17.18 -37.99 36.97
CA ASN A 218 18.57 -37.50 36.93
C ASN A 218 19.10 -37.30 35.51
N MET A 219 20.04 -36.35 35.42
CA MET A 219 20.95 -35.97 34.33
C MET A 219 20.36 -35.18 33.16
N ASP A 220 20.95 -34.10 32.69
CA ASP A 220 21.92 -33.14 33.20
C ASP A 220 21.94 -31.99 32.17
N ASN A 221 22.39 -30.84 32.65
CA ASN A 221 23.09 -29.80 31.89
C ASN A 221 22.32 -28.62 31.28
N GLU A 222 22.39 -27.54 32.06
CA GLU A 222 23.01 -26.26 31.70
C GLU A 222 22.28 -25.26 30.79
N THR A 223 21.91 -24.16 31.46
CA THR A 223 22.09 -22.75 31.07
C THR A 223 21.38 -22.23 29.82
N ASN A 224 20.39 -21.36 30.01
CA ASN A 224 20.68 -19.92 29.97
C ASN A 224 19.50 -19.07 30.45
N GLU A 225 19.87 -17.93 31.04
CA GLU A 225 19.02 -16.94 31.67
C GLU A 225 18.06 -16.19 30.73
N SER A 226 17.04 -15.63 31.37
CA SER A 226 16.26 -14.43 31.01
C SER A 226 14.99 -14.62 30.18
N PHE A 227 13.90 -14.97 30.87
CA PHE A 227 12.57 -14.45 30.50
C PHE A 227 12.34 -13.11 31.20
N ARG A 228 12.18 -12.09 30.35
CA ARG A 228 11.50 -10.82 30.61
C ARG A 228 10.18 -11.04 31.34
N ASN A 229 9.89 -10.21 32.33
CA ASN A 229 8.52 -9.99 32.79
C ASN A 229 7.79 -8.99 31.89
N ASN A 230 6.56 -9.38 31.59
CA ASN A 230 5.42 -8.62 31.08
C ASN A 230 5.06 -7.45 32.01
N ASP A 231 4.50 -6.36 31.48
CA ASP A 231 3.05 -6.16 31.55
C ASP A 231 2.51 -5.04 30.65
N HIS A 232 1.27 -5.31 30.22
CA HIS A 232 0.41 -4.66 29.22
C HIS A 232 -0.12 -3.27 29.59
N SER A 233 -0.40 -2.44 28.58
CA SER A 233 -1.76 -1.90 28.36
C SER A 233 -1.95 -1.28 26.95
N ASN A 234 -2.59 -2.08 26.09
CA ASN A 234 -3.59 -1.79 25.04
C ASN A 234 -3.80 -0.35 24.54
N MET A 235 -3.62 -0.14 23.23
CA MET A 235 -4.69 0.44 22.40
C MET A 235 -4.72 -0.22 21.01
N GLU A 236 -5.93 -0.43 20.55
CA GLU A 236 -6.39 -1.35 19.53
C GLU A 236 -5.90 -1.06 18.10
N SER A 237 -5.54 -2.14 17.44
CA SER A 237 -5.14 -2.26 16.05
C SER A 237 -6.34 -2.28 15.09
N LEU A 238 -6.23 -1.56 13.98
CA LEU A 238 -6.81 -2.01 12.72
C LEU A 238 -5.67 -2.34 11.75
N ASP A 239 -5.31 -3.61 11.75
CA ASP A 239 -4.55 -4.30 10.71
C ASP A 239 -5.46 -4.56 9.50
N SER A 240 -4.98 -4.24 8.30
CA SER A 240 -4.98 -5.26 7.26
C SER A 240 -3.90 -4.99 6.19
N ARG A 241 -2.80 -5.74 6.32
CA ARG A 241 -2.14 -6.55 5.28
C ARG A 241 -1.50 -5.89 4.06
N PHE A 242 -0.16 -5.81 4.11
CA PHE A 242 0.68 -6.33 3.03
C PHE A 242 1.88 -7.08 3.64
N HIS A 243 1.81 -8.42 3.69
CA HIS A 243 2.98 -9.26 3.93
C HIS A 243 3.58 -9.63 2.57
N VAL A 244 4.68 -8.97 2.20
CA VAL A 244 5.48 -9.39 1.05
C VAL A 244 6.61 -10.29 1.57
N ILE A 245 6.52 -11.59 1.28
CA ILE A 245 7.59 -12.55 1.54
C ILE A 245 8.57 -12.46 0.37
N TYR A 246 9.78 -11.94 0.62
CA TYR A 246 10.88 -11.98 -0.34
C TYR A 246 11.57 -13.34 -0.25
N ASN A 247 11.42 -14.18 -1.28
CA ASN A 247 12.31 -15.33 -1.47
C ASN A 247 13.51 -14.89 -2.31
N SER A 248 14.66 -14.79 -1.65
CA SER A 248 15.98 -14.66 -2.25
C SER A 248 16.36 -15.96 -2.97
N LEU A 249 16.44 -15.94 -4.30
CA LEU A 249 17.15 -16.96 -5.07
C LEU A 249 18.57 -16.45 -5.34
N GLN A 250 19.50 -16.95 -4.55
CA GLN A 250 20.92 -16.87 -4.75
C GLN A 250 21.28 -17.94 -5.79
N ASN A 251 21.77 -17.53 -6.97
CA ASN A 251 22.37 -18.46 -7.92
C ASN A 251 23.84 -18.12 -8.13
N SER A 252 24.61 -19.20 -8.10
CA SER A 252 26.06 -19.38 -8.23
C SER A 252 26.69 -18.77 -9.47
#